data_AF-A0A656JVD6-F1
#
_entry.id   AF-A0A656JVD6-F1
#
_cell.length_a   1.000
_cell.length_b   1.000
_cell.length_c   1.000
_cell.angle_alpha   90.00
_cell.angle_beta   90.00
_cell.angle_gamma   90.00
#
_symmetry.space_group_name_H-M   'P 1'
#
loop_
_entity.id
_entity.type
_entity.pdbx_description
1 polymer ?
#
loop_
_entity_poly.entity_id
_entity_poly.type
_entity_poly.pdbx_seq_one_letter_code
_entity_poly.pdbx_strand_id
1 'polypeptide(L)' 'ATIAAKSLPVAMMVKESVNRAFEVSLAEGIRFERRVFHAAFASHDQKEGMQAFIDKRQPDFKDC' A
#
# COMPACT_ATOMS: atom_id res chain seq x y z
N ALA A 1 -1.98 16.59 7.94
CA ALA A 1 -0.98 15.63 8.45
C ALA A 1 -1.39 14.15 8.31
N THR A 2 -2.64 13.81 7.97
CA THR A 2 -3.16 12.42 8.01
C THR A 2 -2.53 11.44 7.00
N ILE A 3 -2.05 11.90 5.85
CA ILE A 3 -1.40 11.05 4.84
C ILE A 3 0.07 10.79 5.18
N ALA A 4 0.77 11.79 5.73
CA ALA A 4 2.18 11.67 6.11
C ALA A 4 2.42 10.73 7.30
N ALA A 5 1.37 10.37 8.05
CA ALA A 5 1.43 9.36 9.11
C ALA A 5 1.25 7.92 8.61
N LYS A 6 1.14 7.72 7.29
CA LYS A 6 1.03 6.40 6.65
C LYS A 6 2.35 6.07 5.95
N SER A 7 2.60 4.77 5.74
CA SER A 7 3.74 4.30 4.95
C SER A 7 3.83 5.00 3.58
N LEU A 8 4.95 5.67 3.34
CA LEU A 8 5.25 6.36 2.09
C LEU A 8 5.28 5.41 0.87
N PRO A 9 5.99 4.26 0.90
CA PRO A 9 6.00 3.34 -0.25
C PRO A 9 4.61 2.81 -0.59
N VAL A 10 3.78 2.52 0.43
CA VAL A 10 2.40 2.08 0.21
C VAL A 10 1.53 3.19 -0.39
N ALA A 11 1.66 4.43 0.10
CA ALA A 11 0.92 5.56 -0.46
C ALA A 11 1.29 5.82 -1.93
N MET A 12 2.55 5.66 -2.31
CA MET A 12 3.00 5.77 -3.70
C MET A 12 2.40 4.65 -4.57
N MET A 13 2.46 3.40 -4.12
CA MET A 13 1.88 2.25 -4.83
C MET A 13 0.37 2.41 -5.08
N VAL A 14 -0.37 2.91 -4.09
CA VAL A 14 -1.81 3.18 -4.23
C VAL A 14 -2.05 4.30 -5.24
N LYS A 15 -1.29 5.40 -5.17
CA LYS A 15 -1.40 6.50 -6.12
C LYS A 15 -1.12 6.06 -7.56
N GLU A 16 -0.09 5.24 -7.75
CA GLU A 16 0.24 4.66 -9.06
C GLU A 16 -0.88 3.78 -9.59
N SER A 17 -1.46 2.92 -8.75
CA SER A 17 -2.58 2.04 -9.13
C SER A 17 -3.81 2.83 -9.58
N VAL A 18 -4.16 3.88 -8.84
CA VAL A 18 -5.28 4.77 -9.19
C VAL A 18 -5.02 5.48 -10.52
N ASN A 19 -3.83 6.05 -10.70
CA ASN A 19 -3.49 6.72 -11.96
C ASN A 19 -3.53 5.74 -13.14
N ARG A 20 -3.01 4.52 -12.96
CA ARG A 20 -2.95 3.52 -14.01
C ARG A 20 -4.35 3.05 -14.42
N ALA A 21 -5.28 2.94 -13.47
CA ALA A 21 -6.66 2.54 -13.76
C ALA A 21 -7.40 3.49 -14.73
N PHE A 22 -7.01 4.77 -14.79
CA PHE A 22 -7.59 5.72 -15.77
C PHE A 22 -7.05 5.57 -17.19
N GLU A 23 -5.92 4.88 -17.36
CA GLU A 23 -5.25 4.73 -18.66
C GLU A 23 -5.48 3.36 -19.31
N VAL A 24 -6.10 2.41 -18.59
CA VAL A 24 -6.26 1.02 -19.03
C VAL A 24 -7.69 0.53 -18.90
N SER A 25 -7.99 -0.61 -19.54
CA SER A 25 -9.26 -1.30 -19.31
C SER A 25 -9.38 -1.79 -17.87
N LEU A 26 -10.61 -1.93 -17.38
CA LEU A 26 -10.90 -2.45 -16.03
C LEU A 26 -10.16 -3.77 -15.72
N ALA A 27 -10.14 -4.70 -16.67
CA ALA A 27 -9.48 -6.00 -16.49
C ALA A 27 -7.96 -5.87 -16.30
N GLU A 28 -7.32 -4.95 -17.01
CA GLU A 28 -5.89 -4.67 -16.85
C GLU A 28 -5.60 -3.90 -15.55
N GLY A 29 -6.46 -2.96 -15.17
CA GLY A 29 -6.37 -2.24 -13.90
C GLY A 29 -6.37 -3.20 -12.71
N ILE A 30 -7.34 -4.13 -12.68
CA ILE A 30 -7.43 -5.15 -11.63
C ILE A 30 -6.18 -6.06 -11.60
N ARG A 31 -5.64 -6.43 -12.77
CA ARG A 31 -4.40 -7.24 -12.85
C ARG A 31 -3.21 -6.48 -12.28
N PHE A 32 -3.10 -5.18 -12.56
CA PHE A 32 -2.07 -4.32 -12.03
C PHE A 32 -2.18 -4.18 -10.51
N GLU A 33 -3.36 -3.82 -10.01
CA GLU A 33 -3.66 -3.69 -8.58
C GLU A 33 -3.31 -4.97 -7.81
N ARG A 34 -3.69 -6.14 -8.33
CA ARG A 34 -3.36 -7.42 -7.70
C ARG A 34 -1.84 -7.65 -7.59
N ARG A 35 -1.09 -7.29 -8.62
CA ARG A 35 0.38 -7.44 -8.63
C ARG A 35 1.03 -6.51 -7.61
N VAL A 36 0.62 -5.25 -7.59
CA VAL A 36 1.14 -4.24 -6.65
C VAL A 36 0.77 -4.60 -5.21
N PHE A 37 -0.46 -5.07 -4.99
CA PHE A 37 -0.91 -5.55 -3.69
C PHE A 37 -0.06 -6.72 -3.18
N HIS A 38 0.25 -7.70 -4.01
CA HIS A 38 1.16 -8.79 -3.63
C HIS A 38 2.58 -8.30 -3.31
N ALA A 39 3.09 -7.33 -4.07
CA ALA A 39 4.41 -6.74 -3.80
C ALA A 39 4.44 -6.01 -2.45
N ALA A 40 3.34 -5.39 -2.05
CA ALA A 40 3.25 -4.70 -0.77
C ALA A 40 3.43 -5.63 0.45
N PHE A 41 3.12 -6.93 0.37
CA PHE A 41 3.38 -7.89 1.47
C PHE A 41 4.86 -8.14 1.74
N ALA A 42 5.74 -7.78 0.80
CA ALA A 42 7.17 -7.88 1.01
C ALA A 42 7.73 -6.73 1.87
N SER A 43 7.01 -5.59 2.00
CA SER A 43 7.50 -4.44 2.74
C SER A 43 7.48 -4.66 4.26
N HIS A 44 8.40 -4.02 4.98
CA HIS A 44 8.41 -4.07 6.43
C HIS A 44 7.19 -3.35 7.00
N ASP A 45 6.82 -2.20 6.42
CA ASP A 45 5.64 -1.44 6.82
C ASP A 45 4.31 -2.23 6.73
N GLN A 46 4.18 -3.15 5.77
CA GLN A 46 2.98 -4.00 5.70
C GLN A 46 2.91 -4.96 6.90
N LYS A 47 4.04 -5.56 7.29
CA LYS A 47 4.13 -6.47 8.43
C LYS A 47 3.87 -5.73 9.74
N GLU A 48 4.50 -4.56 9.91
CA GLU A 48 4.32 -3.70 11.06
C GLU A 48 2.87 -3.19 11.18
N GLY A 49 2.26 -2.78 10.06
CA GLY A 49 0.86 -2.37 10.03
C GLY A 49 -0.09 -3.50 10.45
N MET A 50 0.17 -4.73 10.01
CA MET A 50 -0.63 -5.90 10.39
C MET A 50 -0.42 -6.26 11.87
N GLN A 51 0.82 -6.24 12.36
CA GLN A 51 1.15 -6.54 13.75
C GLN A 51 0.55 -5.49 14.70
N ALA A 52 0.70 -4.20 14.38
CA ALA A 52 0.14 -3.11 15.16
C ALA A 52 -1.40 -3.18 15.24
N PHE A 53 -2.05 -3.63 14.16
CA PHE A 53 -3.50 -3.86 14.15
C PHE A 53 -3.91 -5.00 15.09
N ILE A 54 -3.18 -6.12 15.09
CA ILE A 54 -3.41 -7.24 16.01
C ILE A 54 -3.20 -6.79 17.47
N ASP A 55 -2.13 -6.05 17.73
CA ASP A 55 -1.75 -5.56 19.05
C ASP A 55 -2.56 -4.34 19.51
N LYS A 56 -3.48 -3.82 18.67
CA LYS A 56 -4.30 -2.62 18.91
C LYS A 56 -3.49 -1.38 19.31
N ARG A 57 -2.29 -1.25 18.76
CA ARG A 57 -1.41 -0.07 18.94
C ARG A 57 -1.34 0.73 17.65
N GLN A 58 -0.78 1.94 17.73
CA GLN A 58 -0.47 2.69 16.51
C GLN A 58 0.74 2.06 15.81
N PRO A 59 0.70 1.92 14.47
CA PRO A 59 1.84 1.42 13.69
C PRO A 59 2.97 2.45 13.64
N ASP A 60 4.21 1.98 13.72
CA ASP A 60 5.42 2.79 13.55
C ASP A 60 6.03 2.50 12.17
N PHE A 61 5.58 3.25 11.15
CA PHE A 61 6.10 3.09 9.79
C PHE A 61 7.49 3.72 9.66
N LYS A 62 8.44 2.96 9.11
CA LYS A 62 9.84 3.40 8.93
C LYS A 62 10.22 3.58 7.47
N ASP A 63 9.24 3.56 6.57
CA ASP A 63 9.39 3.70 5.12
C ASP A 63 10.39 2.69 4.51
N CYS A 64 10.49 1.49 5.09
CA CYS A 64 11.32 0.38 4.61
C CYS A 64 10.55 -0.94 4.42
#